data_AF-A0AAD5BQ47-F1
#
_entry.id   AF-A0AAD5BQ47-F1
#
_cell.length_a   1.000
_cell.length_b   1.000
_cell.length_c   1.000
_cell.angle_alpha   90.00
_cell.angle_beta   90.00
_cell.angle_gamma   90.00
#
_symmetry.space_group_name_H-M   'P 1'
#
loop_
_entity.id
_entity.type
_entity.pdbx_description
1 polymer ?
#
loop_
_entity_poly.entity_id
_entity_poly.type
_entity_poly.pdbx_seq_one_letter_code
_entity_poly.pdbx_strand_id
1 'polypeptide(L)'
;MGNPSSLYEVLGVEKTASQQDIKRAYHKLALRLHPDKNPDDESLAFIYRGELKSTKAYQKWAKQVSDTNPPTNPLRRQEKSKKASDDLYAIISLRQSERKTRLDSMFSSLVSKYGGGQPSCEPTEEEFEAARKKLENRKGSRKSNHK
;
A
#
# COMPACT_ATOMS: atom_id res chain seq x y z
N MET A 1 26.99 28.86 -0.90
CA MET A 1 25.92 28.69 -1.89
C MET A 1 24.60 28.81 -1.15
N GLY A 2 23.81 29.85 -1.44
CA GLY A 2 22.51 30.06 -0.80
C GLY A 2 21.51 29.03 -1.32
N ASN A 3 20.66 28.51 -0.43
CA ASN A 3 19.52 27.72 -0.88
C ASN A 3 18.59 28.65 -1.68
N PRO A 4 18.07 28.22 -2.84
CA PRO A 4 17.12 29.02 -3.60
C PRO A 4 15.88 29.26 -2.72
N SER A 5 15.52 30.54 -2.55
CA SER A 5 14.42 30.94 -1.67
C SER A 5 13.04 30.62 -2.28
N SER A 6 12.98 30.16 -3.54
CA SER A 6 11.73 29.85 -4.23
C SER A 6 11.81 28.58 -5.08
N LEU A 7 10.74 27.76 -5.05
CA LEU A 7 10.64 26.54 -5.86
C LEU A 7 10.60 26.83 -7.37
N TYR A 8 10.08 28.00 -7.76
CA TYR A 8 10.06 28.44 -9.15
C TYR A 8 11.48 28.72 -9.67
N GLU A 9 12.36 29.24 -8.80
CA GLU A 9 13.77 29.50 -9.11
C GLU A 9 14.54 28.18 -9.28
N VAL A 10 14.26 27.17 -8.45
CA VAL A 10 14.82 25.81 -8.60
C VAL A 10 14.48 25.22 -9.97
N LEU A 11 13.25 25.42 -10.41
CA LEU A 11 12.78 24.93 -11.71
C LEU A 11 13.20 25.83 -12.89
N GLY A 12 13.75 27.01 -12.64
CA GLY A 12 14.11 28.00 -13.66
C GLY A 12 12.89 28.56 -14.40
N VAL A 13 11.74 28.64 -13.74
CA VAL A 13 10.49 29.15 -14.32
C VAL A 13 10.04 30.42 -13.60
N GLU A 14 9.28 31.27 -14.30
CA GLU A 14 8.68 32.45 -13.69
C GLU A 14 7.60 32.05 -12.68
N LYS A 15 7.33 32.90 -11.68
CA LYS A 15 6.25 32.66 -10.69
C LYS A 15 4.85 32.64 -11.32
N THR A 16 4.71 33.16 -12.53
CA THR A 16 3.49 33.20 -13.35
C THR A 16 3.38 32.03 -14.33
N ALA A 17 4.34 31.10 -14.32
CA ALA A 17 4.39 29.99 -15.27
C ALA A 17 3.18 29.05 -15.15
N SER A 18 2.71 28.54 -16.30
CA SER A 18 1.60 27.59 -16.36
C SER A 18 2.03 26.22 -15.83
N GLN A 19 1.06 25.41 -15.38
CA GLN A 19 1.31 24.04 -14.93
C GLN A 19 1.99 23.19 -16.02
N GLN A 20 1.71 23.46 -17.29
CA GLN A 20 2.38 22.79 -18.42
C GLN A 20 3.87 23.13 -18.48
N ASP A 21 4.25 24.38 -18.22
CA ASP A 21 5.63 24.84 -18.25
C ASP A 21 6.41 24.29 -17.07
N ILE A 22 5.79 24.23 -15.88
CA ILE A 22 6.34 23.58 -14.68
C ILE A 22 6.64 22.10 -14.97
N LYS A 23 5.70 21.38 -15.59
CA LYS A 23 5.88 19.97 -15.94
C LYS A 23 7.02 19.77 -16.94
N ARG A 24 7.12 20.64 -17.95
CA ARG A 24 8.18 20.62 -18.96
C ARG A 24 9.55 20.93 -18.35
N ALA A 25 9.63 21.95 -17.49
CA ALA A 25 10.85 22.34 -16.80
C ALA A 25 11.35 21.23 -15.86
N TYR A 26 10.45 20.66 -15.06
CA TYR A 26 10.75 19.52 -14.19
C TYR A 26 11.29 18.33 -14.99
N HIS A 27 10.62 17.94 -16.08
CA HIS A 27 11.06 16.80 -16.89
C HIS A 27 12.47 17.02 -17.49
N LYS A 28 12.76 18.24 -17.97
CA LYS A 28 14.09 18.59 -18.48
C LYS A 28 15.16 18.54 -17.39
N LEU A 29 14.88 19.09 -16.21
CA LEU A 29 15.82 19.08 -15.08
C LEU A 29 16.04 17.65 -14.56
N ALA A 30 14.98 16.87 -14.41
CA ALA A 30 15.06 15.49 -13.98
C ALA A 30 15.93 14.66 -14.92
N LEU A 31 15.80 14.82 -16.24
CA LEU A 31 16.65 14.12 -17.20
C LEU A 31 18.12 14.55 -17.15
N ARG A 32 18.39 15.83 -16.88
CA ARG A 32 19.75 16.38 -16.75
C ARG A 32 20.42 15.97 -15.46
N LEU A 33 19.66 15.85 -14.37
CA LEU A 33 20.17 15.45 -13.05
C LEU A 33 19.92 13.96 -12.77
N HIS A 34 19.46 13.20 -13.77
CA HIS A 34 19.19 11.79 -13.57
C HIS A 34 20.51 11.04 -13.39
N PRO A 35 20.67 10.22 -12.33
CA PRO A 35 21.92 9.54 -12.04
C PRO A 35 22.34 8.56 -13.15
N ASP A 36 21.37 7.96 -13.84
CA ASP A 36 21.60 7.05 -14.99
C ASP A 36 22.22 7.75 -16.21
N LYS A 37 21.99 9.07 -16.36
CA LYS A 37 22.47 9.83 -17.53
C LYS A 37 23.74 10.64 -17.24
N ASN A 38 23.98 11.00 -15.98
CA ASN A 38 25.18 11.72 -15.53
C ASN A 38 25.87 10.99 -14.38
N PRO A 39 26.55 9.86 -14.67
CA PRO A 39 27.30 9.11 -13.66
C PRO A 39 28.57 9.83 -13.17
N ASP A 40 29.08 10.81 -13.93
CA ASP A 40 30.37 11.48 -13.69
C ASP A 40 30.28 12.74 -12.80
N ASP A 41 29.07 13.14 -12.37
CA ASP A 41 28.92 14.29 -11.48
C ASP A 41 29.26 13.87 -10.05
N GLU A 42 30.54 14.01 -9.67
CA GLU A 42 31.10 13.60 -8.37
C GLU A 42 30.28 14.11 -7.16
N SER A 43 29.57 15.23 -7.33
CA SER A 43 28.72 15.81 -6.28
C SER A 43 27.40 15.03 -6.08
N LEU A 44 26.79 14.55 -7.16
CA LEU A 44 25.62 13.67 -7.14
C LEU A 44 26.03 12.24 -6.80
N ALA A 45 27.20 11.80 -7.30
CA ALA A 45 27.81 10.54 -6.92
C ALA A 45 28.10 10.50 -5.41
N PHE A 46 28.48 11.60 -4.76
CA PHE A 46 28.70 11.66 -3.31
C PHE A 46 27.39 11.48 -2.50
N ILE A 47 26.30 12.13 -2.93
CA ILE A 47 24.96 11.95 -2.33
C ILE A 47 24.48 10.51 -2.56
N TYR A 48 24.72 9.95 -3.76
CA TYR A 48 24.28 8.62 -4.17
C TYR A 48 25.13 7.48 -3.58
N ARG A 49 26.45 7.65 -3.44
CA ARG A 49 27.36 6.75 -2.72
C ARG A 49 27.05 6.67 -1.22
N GLY A 50 26.14 7.50 -0.72
CA GLY A 50 25.70 7.47 0.68
C GLY A 50 26.68 8.13 1.64
N GLU A 51 27.61 8.96 1.15
CA GLU A 51 28.52 9.74 1.99
C GLU A 51 27.87 11.02 2.56
N LEU A 52 26.55 11.20 2.34
CA LEU A 52 25.80 12.19 3.09
C LEU A 52 25.89 11.84 4.58
N LYS A 53 26.63 12.65 5.34
CA LYS A 53 26.81 12.45 6.78
C LYS A 53 25.43 12.40 7.44
N SER A 54 24.98 11.19 7.74
CA SER A 54 23.73 10.94 8.41
C SER A 54 23.61 11.86 9.62
N THR A 55 22.47 12.52 9.78
CA THR A 55 22.21 13.27 11.01
C THR A 55 22.24 12.32 12.20
N LYS A 56 22.62 12.83 13.38
CA LYS A 56 22.60 12.05 14.64
C LYS A 56 21.20 11.45 14.92
N ALA A 57 20.15 12.11 14.43
CA ALA A 57 18.77 11.62 14.52
C ALA A 57 18.55 10.37 13.65
N TYR A 58 19.03 10.37 12.40
CA TYR A 58 18.92 9.22 11.52
C TYR A 58 19.74 8.02 12.01
N GLN A 59 20.95 8.25 12.54
CA GLN A 59 21.75 7.19 13.16
C GLN A 59 21.02 6.52 14.34
N LYS A 60 20.35 7.31 15.20
CA LYS A 60 19.57 6.80 16.33
C LYS A 60 18.36 5.99 15.86
N TRP A 61 17.60 6.49 14.89
CA TRP A 61 16.44 5.79 14.33
C TRP A 61 16.85 4.48 13.63
N ALA A 62 17.91 4.50 12.82
CA ALA A 62 18.43 3.32 12.15
C ALA A 62 18.82 2.21 13.14
N LYS A 63 19.46 2.59 14.26
CA LYS A 63 19.76 1.66 15.36
C LYS A 63 18.48 1.09 15.99
N GLN A 64 17.47 1.91 16.25
CA GLN A 64 16.18 1.43 16.76
C GLN A 64 15.49 0.44 15.81
N VAL A 65 15.53 0.71 14.50
CA VAL A 65 14.92 -0.16 13.48
C VAL A 65 15.70 -1.47 13.32
N SER A 66 17.03 -1.46 13.40
CA SER A 66 17.83 -2.69 13.35
C SER A 66 17.62 -3.57 14.59
N ASP A 67 17.44 -2.93 15.76
CA ASP A 67 17.21 -3.62 17.03
C ASP A 67 15.78 -4.19 17.12
N THR A 68 14.81 -3.59 16.41
CA THR A 68 13.48 -4.21 16.28
C THR A 68 13.57 -5.45 15.42
N ASN A 69 13.42 -6.62 16.06
CA ASN A 69 13.23 -7.87 15.34
C ASN A 69 12.09 -7.68 14.32
N PRO A 70 12.33 -7.91 13.01
CA PRO A 70 11.26 -7.85 12.03
C PRO A 70 10.16 -8.82 12.52
N PRO A 71 8.88 -8.41 12.55
CA PRO A 71 7.81 -9.31 12.94
C PRO A 71 7.95 -10.55 12.06
N THR A 72 8.23 -11.67 12.72
CA THR A 72 8.57 -12.97 12.15
C THR A 72 7.91 -13.16 10.78
N ASN A 73 8.75 -13.27 9.76
CA ASN A 73 8.43 -13.48 8.35
C ASN A 73 7.04 -14.11 8.13
N PRO A 74 6.07 -13.43 7.49
CA PRO A 74 4.69 -13.94 7.33
C PRO A 74 4.62 -15.19 6.45
N LEU A 75 5.74 -15.65 5.89
CA LEU A 75 5.84 -16.85 5.06
C LEU A 75 6.54 -18.03 5.75
N ARG A 76 6.83 -17.96 7.07
CA ARG A 76 7.35 -19.15 7.76
C ARG A 76 6.24 -20.21 7.83
N ARG A 77 6.25 -21.13 6.86
CA ARG A 77 5.40 -22.33 6.83
C ARG A 77 5.66 -23.13 8.11
N GLN A 78 4.76 -23.02 9.08
CA GLN A 78 4.71 -23.94 10.22
C GLN A 78 4.69 -25.36 9.65
N GLU A 79 5.62 -26.21 10.08
CA GLU A 79 5.63 -27.61 9.68
C GLU A 79 4.30 -28.23 10.11
N LYS A 80 3.49 -28.62 9.13
CA LYS A 80 2.17 -29.21 9.41
C LYS A 80 2.43 -30.50 10.20
N SER A 81 1.99 -30.53 11.45
CA SER A 81 1.98 -31.75 12.24
C SER A 81 1.15 -32.79 11.48
N LYS A 82 1.75 -33.94 11.18
CA LYS A 82 1.05 -35.06 10.54
C LYS A 82 0.05 -35.62 11.54
N LYS A 83 -1.23 -35.22 11.52
CA LYS A 83 -2.26 -35.91 12.32
C LYS A 83 -3.65 -35.99 11.67
N ALA A 84 -4.00 -37.26 11.41
CA ALA A 84 -5.10 -38.01 12.02
C ALA A 84 -6.44 -38.19 11.29
N SER A 85 -6.71 -37.56 10.14
CA SER A 85 -7.89 -37.92 9.35
C SER A 85 -7.66 -37.76 7.85
N ASP A 86 -7.83 -38.86 7.09
CA ASP A 86 -7.75 -38.86 5.62
C ASP A 86 -8.97 -38.16 4.96
N ASP A 87 -10.00 -37.81 5.73
CA ASP A 87 -11.19 -37.15 5.22
C ASP A 87 -10.99 -35.63 5.08
N LEU A 88 -10.80 -35.20 3.82
CA LEU A 88 -10.59 -33.82 3.40
C LEU A 88 -11.77 -32.91 3.82
N TYR A 89 -13.00 -33.44 3.79
CA TYR A 89 -14.21 -32.66 4.09
C TYR A 89 -14.25 -32.23 5.56
N ALA A 90 -13.98 -33.17 6.47
CA ALA A 90 -13.86 -32.89 7.90
C ALA A 90 -12.80 -31.83 8.21
N ILE A 91 -11.66 -31.86 7.51
CA ILE A 91 -10.57 -30.87 7.67
C ILE A 91 -11.01 -29.48 7.19
N ILE A 92 -11.72 -29.40 6.06
CA ILE A 92 -12.24 -28.13 5.53
C ILE A 92 -13.27 -27.55 6.50
N SER A 93 -14.22 -28.36 6.96
CA SER A 93 -15.26 -27.94 7.91
C SER A 93 -14.65 -27.48 9.24
N LEU A 94 -13.70 -28.23 9.79
CA LEU A 94 -13.02 -27.88 11.05
C LEU A 94 -12.24 -26.56 10.95
N ARG A 95 -11.49 -26.37 9.86
CA ARG A 95 -10.77 -25.11 9.63
C ARG A 95 -11.69 -23.93 9.36
N GLN A 96 -12.86 -24.17 8.79
CA GLN A 96 -13.87 -23.14 8.59
C GLN A 96 -14.51 -22.76 9.92
N SER A 97 -14.82 -23.71 10.80
CA SER A 97 -15.34 -23.41 12.15
C SER A 97 -14.31 -22.69 13.02
N GLU A 98 -13.04 -23.09 13.00
CA GLU A 98 -11.97 -22.40 13.76
C GLU A 98 -11.77 -20.94 13.30
N ARG A 99 -11.85 -20.70 11.99
CA ARG A 99 -11.78 -19.33 11.46
C ARG A 99 -13.05 -18.55 11.78
N LYS A 100 -14.22 -19.19 11.73
CA LYS A 100 -15.48 -18.56 12.08
C LYS A 100 -15.48 -18.14 13.54
N THR A 101 -15.09 -18.99 14.50
CA THR A 101 -15.08 -18.64 15.93
C THR A 101 -14.11 -17.51 16.26
N ARG A 102 -12.89 -17.55 15.69
CA ARG A 102 -11.88 -16.51 15.91
C ARG A 102 -12.30 -15.16 15.30
N LEU A 103 -12.91 -15.18 14.11
CA LEU A 103 -13.41 -13.96 13.46
C LEU A 103 -14.69 -13.44 14.10
N ASP A 104 -15.58 -14.32 14.54
CA ASP A 104 -16.85 -13.98 15.19
C ASP A 104 -16.60 -13.33 16.55
N SER A 105 -15.58 -13.75 17.31
CA SER A 105 -15.15 -13.05 18.52
C SER A 105 -14.62 -11.64 18.24
N MET A 106 -13.85 -11.45 17.16
CA MET A 106 -13.33 -10.13 16.77
C MET A 106 -14.43 -9.21 16.20
N PHE A 107 -15.31 -9.75 15.35
CA PHE A 107 -16.43 -9.02 14.78
C PHE A 107 -17.49 -8.72 15.84
N SER A 108 -17.75 -9.63 16.77
CA SER A 108 -18.61 -9.38 17.94
C SER A 108 -18.03 -8.26 18.79
N SER A 109 -16.72 -8.26 19.08
CA SER A 109 -16.07 -7.13 19.77
C SER A 109 -16.20 -5.81 18.99
N LEU A 110 -16.10 -5.85 17.66
CA LEU A 110 -16.23 -4.67 16.80
C LEU A 110 -17.67 -4.16 16.73
N VAL A 111 -18.64 -5.06 16.59
CA VAL A 111 -20.08 -4.75 16.58
C VAL A 111 -20.56 -4.31 17.96
N SER A 112 -20.05 -4.87 19.05
CA SER A 112 -20.33 -4.35 20.39
C SER A 112 -19.73 -2.96 20.61
N LYS A 113 -18.57 -2.66 20.00
CA LYS A 113 -17.91 -1.37 20.13
C LYS A 113 -18.52 -0.26 19.25
N TYR A 114 -19.03 -0.61 18.08
CA TYR A 114 -19.51 0.38 17.08
C TYR A 114 -20.96 0.19 16.63
N GLY A 115 -21.58 -0.96 16.90
CA GLY A 115 -22.95 -1.32 16.52
C GLY A 115 -24.02 -0.98 17.58
N GLY A 116 -23.66 -0.25 18.63
CA GLY A 116 -24.58 0.22 19.68
C GLY A 116 -25.38 1.48 19.31
N GLY A 117 -25.80 1.65 18.05
CA GLY A 117 -26.52 2.85 17.63
C GLY A 117 -27.30 2.69 16.33
N GLN A 118 -28.64 2.63 16.48
CA GLN A 118 -29.70 2.65 15.46
C GLN A 118 -29.91 1.37 14.63
N PRO A 119 -31.16 0.88 14.54
CA PRO A 119 -31.55 -0.09 13.52
C PRO A 119 -31.59 0.66 12.18
N SER A 120 -30.45 0.83 11.53
CA SER A 120 -30.48 1.04 10.09
C SER A 120 -31.02 -0.24 9.48
N CYS A 121 -32.20 -0.15 8.86
CA CYS A 121 -32.78 -1.18 8.01
C CYS A 121 -31.66 -1.92 7.28
N GLU A 122 -31.49 -3.21 7.57
CA GLU A 122 -30.83 -4.09 6.62
C GLU A 122 -31.54 -3.85 5.28
N PRO A 123 -30.79 -3.55 4.20
CA PRO A 123 -31.39 -3.45 2.88
C PRO A 123 -32.20 -4.72 2.65
N THR A 124 -33.47 -4.58 2.27
CA THR A 124 -34.32 -5.75 2.03
C THR A 124 -33.63 -6.67 1.01
N GLU A 125 -33.78 -7.99 1.17
CA GLU A 125 -33.11 -8.99 0.31
C GLU A 125 -33.27 -8.69 -1.19
N GLU A 126 -34.40 -8.08 -1.57
CA GLU A 126 -34.69 -7.62 -2.94
C GLU A 126 -33.72 -6.54 -3.45
N GLU A 127 -33.34 -5.58 -2.62
CA GLU A 127 -32.36 -4.54 -2.97
C GLU A 127 -30.96 -5.15 -3.16
N PHE A 128 -30.67 -6.20 -2.39
CA PHE A 128 -29.42 -6.95 -2.47
C PHE A 128 -29.34 -7.81 -3.74
N GLU A 129 -30.44 -8.49 -4.10
CA GLU A 129 -30.55 -9.21 -5.36
C GLU A 129 -30.42 -8.28 -6.58
N ALA A 130 -31.03 -7.09 -6.51
CA ALA A 130 -30.90 -6.07 -7.54
C ALA A 130 -29.43 -5.60 -7.72
N ALA A 131 -28.68 -5.47 -6.62
CA ALA A 131 -27.26 -5.14 -6.68
C ALA A 131 -26.42 -6.25 -7.33
N ARG A 132 -26.70 -7.53 -7.01
CA ARG A 132 -26.06 -8.69 -7.66
C ARG A 132 -26.34 -8.73 -9.16
N LYS A 133 -27.61 -8.54 -9.55
CA LYS A 133 -28.05 -8.53 -10.95
C LYS A 133 -27.37 -7.40 -11.75
N LYS A 134 -27.23 -6.20 -11.17
CA LYS A 134 -26.48 -5.09 -11.80
C LYS A 134 -25.01 -5.42 -12.03
N LEU A 135 -24.38 -6.17 -11.12
CA LEU A 135 -22.97 -6.53 -11.22
C LEU A 135 -22.73 -7.60 -12.29
N GLU A 136 -23.62 -8.58 -12.40
CA GLU A 136 -23.58 -9.61 -13.45
C GLU A 136 -23.84 -9.02 -14.84
N ASN A 137 -24.80 -8.09 -14.98
CA ASN A 137 -25.03 -7.37 -16.24
C ASN A 137 -23.80 -6.55 -16.68
N ARG A 138 -23.08 -5.94 -15.73
CA ARG A 138 -21.82 -5.21 -16.02
C ARG A 138 -20.66 -6.14 -16.40
N LYS A 139 -20.62 -7.38 -15.90
CA LYS A 139 -19.63 -8.38 -16.33
C LYS A 139 -19.87 -8.84 -17.77
N GLY A 140 -21.14 -9.02 -18.17
CA GLY A 140 -21.50 -9.37 -19.55
C GLY A 140 -21.05 -8.32 -20.57
N SER A 141 -21.33 -7.03 -20.29
CA SER A 141 -20.92 -5.90 -21.14
C SER A 141 -19.40 -5.73 -21.26
N ARG A 142 -18.63 -6.03 -20.19
CA ARG A 142 -17.17 -5.97 -20.25
C ARG A 142 -16.56 -7.11 -21.08
N LYS A 143 -17.25 -8.24 -21.20
CA LYS A 143 -16.81 -9.40 -21.97
C LYS A 143 -17.11 -9.28 -23.47
N SER A 144 -18.10 -8.47 -23.86
CA SER A 144 -18.41 -8.18 -25.27
C SER A 144 -17.49 -7.12 -25.91
N ASN A 145 -16.89 -6.23 -25.12
CA ASN A 145 -15.97 -5.19 -25.61
C ASN A 145 -14.52 -5.68 -25.82
N HIS A 146 -14.26 -6.98 -25.72
CA HIS A 146 -12.92 -7.57 -25.84
C HIS A 146 -12.86 -8.69 -26.89
N LYS A 147 -13.69 -8.60 -27.94
CA LYS A 147 -13.71 -9.54 -29.06
C LYS A 147 -13.67 -8.80 -30.38
#